data_AF-A0A3L7YNF2-F1
#
_entry.id   AF-A0A3L7YNF2-F1
#
_cell.length_a   1.000
_cell.length_b   1.000
_cell.length_c   1.000
_cell.angle_alpha   90.00
_cell.angle_beta   90.00
_cell.angle_gamma   90.00
#
_symmetry.space_group_name_H-M   'P 1'
#
loop_
_entity.id
_entity.type
_entity.pdbx_description
1 polymer ?
#
loop_
_entity_poly.entity_id
_entity_poly.type
_entity_poly.pdbx_seq_one_letter_code
_entity_poly.pdbx_strand_id
1 'polypeptide(L)'
;MTIDYALLVLFTLEYASNIWVASNRRAYLFSIWGVIDFLSIAPSFLALLDVSGTGGTLIPGVNIGFLRELRILRVLRMLKLMKLASERAAESSANAKDKNTFWLDIQIYLICLFTVLVISATVVYHIEPYPVDAPSLSEALKLLADDAEPVTEAWASNPMIEFYKARADQGWPLPTYTFDNVPMTIWWSFVTLTTTGYGDMYPVTGFGRFAGALTMFAGLALFSLLTSVVGRTLMRSLFGLQGDGDPQAAERRAKLRALLDSLRSLGPRVMIGRAGADRVLDDDQPTDLTASFSAQSLAGFGEAARVIVRETVEATGGRQIDTAKAVATDSVLTQVLRHAFVDERTQLFAWVRRVLTVLIFASIGIVILNSVSEIHETLGPTFEMFEVAMVVLFSFEYLSYLYLATNKRAYVLGFWGLVDLFAILPTYLTLVLALSSTFGMEVDLSHGIAFKIIRILRVLRMLRVLKLMKSAVASAQATMSGKQSTFWMDLQIYFIALLTVLTMSSTLIYTLEVDQAGTQFINIPVAMWWAVVTITTTGYGDMFPVTLAGRVVAMFTMIAGLALFGILTSVVGRALMSSLFGSSGEDTDGDGDLDSDEPLDDAIRAVEYLAA
;
A
#
# COMPACT_ATOMS: atom_id res chain seq x y z
N MET A 1 29.23 -14.39 21.65
CA MET A 1 30.55 -14.91 21.23
C MET A 1 30.44 -16.07 20.25
N THR A 2 29.72 -17.17 20.52
CA THR A 2 29.65 -18.33 19.61
C THR A 2 29.05 -18.02 18.23
N ILE A 3 27.99 -17.20 18.18
CA ILE A 3 27.33 -16.81 16.91
C ILE A 3 28.25 -15.92 16.05
N ASP A 4 28.97 -14.96 16.66
CA ASP A 4 29.85 -14.05 15.91
C ASP A 4 31.00 -14.79 15.23
N TYR A 5 31.59 -15.78 15.92
CA TYR A 5 32.62 -16.63 15.33
C TYR A 5 32.06 -17.54 14.23
N ALA A 6 30.87 -18.11 14.41
CA ALA A 6 30.22 -18.88 13.36
C ALA A 6 29.95 -18.03 12.11
N LEU A 7 29.46 -16.80 12.28
CA LEU A 7 29.25 -15.84 11.19
C LEU A 7 30.57 -15.44 10.53
N LEU A 8 31.63 -15.19 11.31
CA LEU A 8 32.95 -14.90 10.76
C LEU A 8 33.45 -16.02 9.86
N VAL A 9 33.35 -17.27 10.32
CA VAL A 9 33.75 -18.45 9.53
C VAL A 9 32.93 -18.51 8.24
N LEU A 10 31.61 -18.38 8.31
CA LEU A 10 30.73 -18.41 7.14
C LEU A 10 31.08 -17.32 6.12
N PHE A 11 31.22 -16.06 6.55
CA PHE A 11 31.56 -14.95 5.65
C PHE A 11 32.97 -15.06 5.08
N THR A 12 33.91 -15.63 5.83
CA THR A 12 35.26 -15.91 5.33
C THR A 12 35.23 -16.99 4.26
N LEU A 13 34.47 -18.07 4.47
CA LEU A 13 34.29 -19.13 3.48
C LEU A 13 33.60 -18.60 2.22
N GLU A 14 32.59 -17.74 2.37
CA GLU A 14 31.92 -17.08 1.25
C GLU A 14 32.90 -16.22 0.45
N TYR A 15 33.68 -15.35 1.10
CA TYR A 15 34.68 -14.51 0.44
C TYR A 15 35.75 -15.33 -0.28
N ALA A 16 36.26 -16.38 0.36
CA ALA A 16 37.23 -17.30 -0.24
C ALA A 16 36.64 -18.04 -1.45
N SER A 17 35.37 -18.48 -1.35
CA SER A 17 34.66 -19.14 -2.45
C SER A 17 34.45 -18.19 -3.62
N ASN A 18 34.06 -16.93 -3.36
CA ASN A 18 33.88 -15.92 -4.41
C ASN A 18 35.21 -15.63 -5.15
N ILE A 19 36.34 -15.53 -4.43
CA ILE A 19 37.67 -15.40 -5.05
C ILE A 19 38.00 -16.64 -5.89
N TRP A 20 37.67 -17.82 -5.40
CA TRP A 20 38.01 -19.09 -6.06
C TRP A 20 37.23 -19.30 -7.37
N VAL A 21 35.94 -18.97 -7.37
CA VAL A 21 35.04 -19.09 -8.51
C VAL A 21 35.23 -17.96 -9.54
N ALA A 22 35.73 -16.79 -9.12
CA ALA A 22 35.93 -15.66 -10.02
C ALA A 22 36.89 -15.99 -11.18
N SER A 23 36.43 -15.75 -12.41
CA SER A 23 37.20 -15.96 -13.65
C SER A 23 38.53 -15.18 -13.65
N ASN A 24 38.54 -14.00 -13.03
CA ASN A 24 39.75 -13.23 -12.76
C ASN A 24 39.82 -12.82 -11.28
N ARG A 25 40.62 -13.57 -10.51
CA ARG A 25 40.79 -13.38 -9.06
C ARG A 25 41.24 -11.97 -8.69
N ARG A 26 42.18 -11.40 -9.46
CA ARG A 26 42.70 -10.04 -9.20
C ARG A 26 41.63 -8.99 -9.46
N ALA A 27 40.85 -9.15 -10.53
CA ALA A 27 39.75 -8.24 -10.83
C ALA A 27 38.67 -8.27 -9.75
N TYR A 28 38.34 -9.45 -9.20
CA TYR A 28 37.37 -9.55 -8.11
C TYR A 28 37.89 -8.92 -6.81
N LEU A 29 39.15 -9.17 -6.42
CA LEU A 29 39.74 -8.59 -5.20
C LEU A 29 39.69 -7.06 -5.17
N PHE A 30 39.91 -6.41 -6.32
CA PHE A 30 39.84 -4.94 -6.46
C PHE A 30 38.48 -4.43 -6.97
N SER A 31 37.47 -5.31 -7.07
CA SER A 31 36.11 -4.90 -7.37
C SER A 31 35.45 -4.29 -6.13
N ILE A 32 34.43 -3.44 -6.33
CA ILE A 32 33.64 -2.84 -5.25
C ILE A 32 33.14 -3.92 -4.28
N TRP A 33 32.63 -5.04 -4.80
CA TRP A 33 32.11 -6.15 -4.00
C TRP A 33 33.20 -6.92 -3.25
N GLY A 34 34.35 -7.18 -3.89
CA GLY A 34 35.47 -7.86 -3.23
C GLY A 34 36.07 -7.02 -2.09
N VAL A 35 36.12 -5.70 -2.24
CA VAL A 35 36.55 -4.77 -1.19
C VAL A 35 35.53 -4.75 -0.04
N ILE A 36 34.24 -4.67 -0.34
CA ILE A 36 33.16 -4.73 0.67
C ILE A 36 33.24 -6.03 1.48
N ASP A 37 33.36 -7.17 0.80
CA ASP A 37 33.41 -8.48 1.45
C ASP A 37 34.61 -8.57 2.40
N PHE A 38 35.79 -8.12 1.96
CA PHE A 38 36.99 -8.04 2.78
C PHE A 38 36.83 -7.12 3.99
N LEU A 39 36.39 -5.87 3.77
CA LEU A 39 36.23 -4.88 4.85
C LEU A 39 35.17 -5.31 5.87
N SER A 40 34.18 -6.10 5.46
CA SER A 40 33.14 -6.59 6.37
C SER A 40 33.59 -7.68 7.35
N ILE A 41 34.68 -8.40 7.02
CA ILE A 41 35.27 -9.47 7.85
C ILE A 41 36.56 -9.02 8.54
N ALA A 42 37.32 -8.10 7.96
CA ALA A 42 38.63 -7.64 8.45
C ALA A 42 38.63 -7.22 9.94
N PRO A 43 37.66 -6.46 10.46
CA PRO A 43 37.65 -6.07 11.88
C PRO A 43 37.58 -7.25 12.84
N SER A 44 36.93 -8.35 12.41
CA SER A 44 36.78 -9.55 13.24
C SER A 44 38.07 -10.36 13.30
N PHE A 45 38.85 -10.38 12.21
CA PHE A 45 40.19 -10.95 12.21
C PHE A 45 41.18 -10.12 13.03
N LEU A 46 41.13 -8.79 12.90
CA LEU A 46 41.95 -7.89 13.70
C LEU A 46 41.67 -8.04 15.20
N ALA A 47 40.40 -8.23 15.59
CA ALA A 47 40.03 -8.51 16.98
C ALA A 47 40.52 -9.88 17.47
N LEU A 48 40.62 -10.88 16.60
CA LEU A 48 41.13 -12.22 16.95
C LEU A 48 42.66 -12.22 17.14
N LEU A 49 43.37 -11.27 16.51
CA LEU A 49 44.79 -11.04 16.73
C LEU A 49 45.07 -10.32 18.07
N ASP A 50 44.05 -9.81 18.76
CA ASP A 50 44.17 -9.11 20.05
C ASP A 50 44.07 -10.04 21.29
N VAL A 51 44.15 -11.36 21.09
CA VAL A 51 43.89 -12.41 22.10
C VAL A 51 45.04 -12.59 23.12
N SER A 52 45.96 -11.65 23.27
CA SER A 52 47.13 -11.80 24.17
C SER A 52 46.85 -11.60 25.66
N GLY A 53 45.65 -11.21 26.10
CA GLY A 53 45.26 -11.18 27.52
C GLY A 53 46.10 -10.28 28.45
N THR A 54 47.12 -9.60 27.95
CA THR A 54 48.02 -8.71 28.69
C THR A 54 48.02 -7.33 28.06
N GLY A 55 46.87 -6.64 28.05
CA GLY A 55 46.75 -5.18 27.84
C GLY A 55 47.65 -4.55 26.75
N GLY A 56 47.94 -5.29 25.68
CA GLY A 56 49.04 -5.01 24.79
C GLY A 56 48.77 -5.66 23.45
N THR A 57 48.46 -4.82 22.48
CA THR A 57 48.29 -5.19 21.09
C THR A 57 49.56 -5.89 20.58
N LEU A 58 49.43 -6.91 19.71
CA LEU A 58 50.57 -7.56 19.02
C LEU A 58 51.42 -6.56 18.20
N ILE A 59 50.91 -5.34 18.00
CA ILE A 59 51.56 -4.23 17.29
C ILE A 59 51.69 -3.08 18.29
N PRO A 60 52.91 -2.72 18.74
CA PRO A 60 53.13 -1.59 19.64
C PRO A 60 52.48 -0.32 19.08
N GLY A 61 51.58 0.31 19.86
CA GLY A 61 50.95 1.58 19.51
C GLY A 61 49.55 1.52 18.90
N VAL A 62 48.96 0.33 18.71
CA VAL A 62 47.55 0.25 18.24
C VAL A 62 46.59 0.44 19.42
N ASN A 63 45.79 1.51 19.35
CA ASN A 63 44.79 1.86 20.34
C ASN A 63 43.61 0.87 20.29
N ILE A 64 43.27 0.24 21.42
CA ILE A 64 42.16 -0.73 21.53
C ILE A 64 40.81 -0.09 21.16
N GLY A 65 40.67 1.24 21.38
CA GLY A 65 39.51 2.01 20.91
C GLY A 65 39.40 2.04 19.38
N PHE A 66 40.51 2.18 18.66
CA PHE A 66 40.52 2.16 17.19
C PHE A 66 40.04 0.82 16.62
N LEU A 67 40.41 -0.31 17.25
CA LEU A 67 39.91 -1.63 16.86
C LEU A 67 38.40 -1.81 17.11
N ARG A 68 37.85 -1.12 18.12
CA ARG A 68 36.41 -1.09 18.39
C ARG A 68 35.67 -0.31 17.30
N GLU A 69 36.21 0.82 16.85
CA GLU A 69 35.63 1.63 15.78
C GLU A 69 35.60 0.91 14.43
N LEU A 70 36.63 0.11 14.12
CA LEU A 70 36.65 -0.70 12.90
C LEU A 70 35.47 -1.69 12.81
N ARG A 71 34.80 -2.03 13.93
CA ARG A 71 33.62 -2.91 13.91
C ARG A 71 32.47 -2.32 13.10
N ILE A 72 32.42 -1.00 12.89
CA ILE A 72 31.44 -0.35 12.02
C ILE A 72 31.49 -0.91 10.59
N LEU A 73 32.67 -1.29 10.09
CA LEU A 73 32.86 -1.85 8.74
C LEU A 73 32.11 -3.17 8.54
N ARG A 74 31.73 -3.86 9.63
CA ARG A 74 30.88 -5.04 9.56
C ARG A 74 29.54 -4.72 8.90
N VAL A 75 29.02 -3.50 9.04
CA VAL A 75 27.75 -3.07 8.45
C VAL A 75 27.77 -3.14 6.91
N LEU A 76 28.96 -3.06 6.29
CA LEU A 76 29.13 -3.18 4.85
C LEU A 76 28.61 -4.53 4.31
N ARG A 77 28.53 -5.58 5.14
CA ARG A 77 27.92 -6.85 4.74
C ARG A 77 26.46 -6.72 4.33
N MET A 78 25.75 -5.68 4.81
CA MET A 78 24.36 -5.43 4.43
C MET A 78 24.24 -5.02 2.95
N LEU A 79 25.29 -4.45 2.36
CA LEU A 79 25.33 -4.12 0.92
C LEU A 79 25.22 -5.39 0.05
N LYS A 80 25.50 -6.58 0.58
CA LYS A 80 25.24 -7.85 -0.12
C LYS A 80 23.76 -8.06 -0.43
N LEU A 81 22.86 -7.57 0.41
CA LEU A 81 21.43 -7.63 0.16
C LEU A 81 21.06 -6.76 -1.05
N MET A 82 21.71 -5.61 -1.22
CA MET A 82 21.55 -4.78 -2.42
C MET A 82 22.08 -5.47 -3.68
N LYS A 83 23.19 -6.22 -3.57
CA LYS A 83 23.67 -7.07 -4.68
C LYS A 83 22.59 -8.10 -5.08
N LEU A 84 22.04 -8.84 -4.12
CA LEU A 84 20.96 -9.80 -4.36
C LEU A 84 19.73 -9.14 -4.99
N ALA A 85 19.35 -7.95 -4.51
CA ALA A 85 18.23 -7.19 -5.05
C ALA A 85 18.49 -6.77 -6.51
N SER A 86 19.72 -6.35 -6.83
CA SER A 86 20.11 -5.99 -8.20
C SER A 86 20.12 -7.18 -9.15
N GLU A 87 20.57 -8.36 -8.70
CA GLU A 87 20.56 -9.59 -9.47
C GLU A 87 19.12 -10.02 -9.78
N ARG A 88 18.24 -10.00 -8.78
CA ARG A 88 16.80 -10.29 -8.97
C ARG A 88 16.12 -9.30 -9.91
N ALA A 89 16.47 -8.02 -9.83
CA ALA A 89 15.97 -7.00 -10.76
C ALA A 89 16.41 -7.30 -12.21
N ALA A 90 17.67 -7.69 -12.40
CA ALA A 90 18.22 -8.05 -13.70
C ALA A 90 17.57 -9.31 -14.29
N GLU A 91 17.36 -10.34 -13.47
CA GLU A 91 16.65 -11.58 -13.85
C GLU A 91 15.21 -11.29 -14.30
N SER A 92 14.52 -10.41 -13.57
CA SER A 92 13.15 -9.99 -13.94
C SER A 92 13.09 -9.23 -15.25
N SER A 93 14.09 -8.38 -15.52
CA SER A 93 14.17 -7.66 -16.79
C SER A 93 14.49 -8.60 -17.96
N ALA A 94 15.24 -9.68 -17.71
CA ALA A 94 15.56 -10.67 -18.73
C ALA A 94 14.38 -11.61 -19.02
N ASN A 95 13.55 -11.92 -18.02
CA ASN A 95 12.36 -12.77 -18.13
C ASN A 95 11.08 -11.96 -18.39
N ALA A 96 11.05 -11.21 -19.51
CA ALA A 96 9.94 -10.34 -19.93
C ALA A 96 8.55 -11.02 -20.13
N LYS A 97 8.41 -12.31 -19.79
CA LYS A 97 7.13 -13.06 -19.80
C LYS A 97 6.39 -13.05 -18.46
N ASP A 98 7.03 -12.64 -17.36
CA ASP A 98 6.36 -12.60 -16.06
C ASP A 98 5.41 -11.40 -15.95
N LYS A 99 4.10 -11.69 -16.02
CA LYS A 99 3.01 -10.70 -16.03
C LYS A 99 2.84 -9.92 -14.71
N ASN A 100 3.66 -10.12 -13.69
CA ASN A 100 3.46 -9.46 -12.40
C ASN A 100 4.78 -9.15 -11.64
N THR A 101 5.53 -8.14 -12.11
CA THR A 101 6.77 -7.66 -11.46
C THR A 101 6.52 -6.95 -10.13
N PHE A 102 5.26 -6.63 -9.78
CA PHE A 102 4.93 -5.81 -8.60
C PHE A 102 5.52 -6.33 -7.28
N TRP A 103 5.34 -7.62 -7.00
CA TRP A 103 5.82 -8.21 -5.74
C TRP A 103 7.35 -8.22 -5.68
N LEU A 104 8.00 -8.43 -6.82
CA LEU A 104 9.44 -8.38 -6.93
C LEU A 104 9.96 -6.95 -6.72
N ASP A 105 9.32 -5.96 -7.37
CA ASP A 105 9.66 -4.54 -7.22
C ASP A 105 9.52 -4.08 -5.76
N ILE A 106 8.43 -4.48 -5.07
CA ILE A 106 8.26 -4.23 -3.64
C ILE A 106 9.33 -4.96 -2.81
N GLN A 107 9.66 -6.20 -3.14
CA GLN A 107 10.68 -6.94 -2.40
C GLN A 107 12.06 -6.28 -2.54
N ILE A 108 12.44 -5.87 -3.76
CA ILE A 108 13.68 -5.12 -4.04
C ILE A 108 13.69 -3.82 -3.23
N TYR A 109 12.58 -3.07 -3.26
CA TYR A 109 12.44 -1.84 -2.49
C TYR A 109 12.62 -2.08 -0.98
N LEU A 110 11.96 -3.09 -0.41
CA LEU A 110 12.06 -3.40 1.03
C LEU A 110 13.48 -3.82 1.42
N ILE A 111 14.18 -4.56 0.56
CA ILE A 111 15.58 -4.95 0.77
C ILE A 111 16.47 -3.69 0.78
N CYS A 112 16.32 -2.81 -0.20
CA CYS A 112 17.10 -1.58 -0.29
C CYS A 112 16.80 -0.64 0.90
N LEU A 113 15.52 -0.47 1.26
CA LEU A 113 15.10 0.32 2.42
C LEU A 113 15.72 -0.20 3.71
N PHE A 114 15.59 -1.51 3.97
CA PHE A 114 16.17 -2.14 5.16
C PHE A 114 17.69 -1.98 5.21
N THR A 115 18.37 -2.16 4.07
CA THR A 115 19.82 -2.03 3.96
C THR A 115 20.29 -0.62 4.32
N VAL A 116 19.70 0.40 3.69
CA VAL A 116 20.07 1.81 3.94
C VAL A 116 19.75 2.20 5.39
N LEU A 117 18.58 1.82 5.89
CA LEU A 117 18.15 2.12 7.25
C LEU A 117 19.11 1.55 8.31
N VAL A 118 19.53 0.28 8.17
CA VAL A 118 20.46 -0.34 9.12
C VAL A 118 21.85 0.27 9.01
N ILE A 119 22.32 0.56 7.80
CA ILE A 119 23.63 1.21 7.59
C ILE A 119 23.64 2.60 8.21
N SER A 120 22.69 3.46 7.85
CA SER A 120 22.57 4.81 8.38
C SER A 120 22.47 4.82 9.91
N ALA A 121 21.63 3.94 10.46
CA ALA A 121 21.47 3.87 11.91
C ALA A 121 22.76 3.41 12.62
N THR A 122 23.43 2.39 12.09
CA THR A 122 24.67 1.87 12.68
C THR A 122 25.79 2.91 12.59
N VAL A 123 25.88 3.64 11.47
CA VAL A 123 26.88 4.68 11.26
C VAL A 123 26.72 5.80 12.29
N VAL A 124 25.50 6.33 12.44
CA VAL A 124 25.26 7.43 13.39
C VAL A 124 25.42 6.99 14.83
N TYR A 125 24.98 5.77 15.19
CA TYR A 125 25.18 5.23 16.53
C TYR A 125 26.66 5.18 16.96
N HIS A 126 27.60 4.89 16.04
CA HIS A 126 29.03 4.88 16.36
C HIS A 126 29.70 6.25 16.27
N ILE A 127 29.21 7.15 15.41
CA ILE A 127 29.78 8.51 15.27
C ILE A 127 29.32 9.43 16.40
N GLU A 128 28.09 9.27 16.89
CA GLU A 128 27.50 10.08 17.97
C GLU A 128 27.02 9.23 19.15
N PRO A 129 27.91 8.43 19.78
CA PRO A 129 27.51 7.54 20.84
C PRO A 129 27.11 8.35 22.09
N TYR A 130 25.90 8.09 22.59
CA TYR A 130 25.51 8.55 23.92
C TYR A 130 25.97 7.53 24.97
N PRO A 131 26.55 7.95 26.12
CA PRO A 131 26.98 7.00 27.13
C PRO A 131 25.80 6.17 27.65
N VAL A 132 26.01 4.85 27.76
CA VAL A 132 24.96 3.89 28.15
C VAL A 132 24.54 4.04 29.62
N ASP A 133 25.48 4.42 30.49
CA ASP A 133 25.25 4.62 31.93
C ASP A 133 24.91 6.08 32.29
N ALA A 134 24.66 6.92 31.27
CA ALA A 134 24.24 8.30 31.48
C ALA A 134 22.74 8.38 31.80
N PRO A 135 22.31 9.31 32.68
CA PRO A 135 20.91 9.66 32.80
C PRO A 135 20.34 10.12 31.45
N SER A 136 19.02 10.10 31.31
CA SER A 136 18.36 10.60 30.10
C SER A 136 18.81 12.03 29.78
N LEU A 137 18.86 12.44 28.51
CA LEU A 137 19.38 13.75 28.14
C LEU A 137 18.69 14.91 28.90
N SER A 138 17.38 14.83 29.11
CA SER A 138 16.63 15.83 29.87
C SER A 138 17.02 15.89 31.35
N GLU A 139 17.31 14.75 31.96
CA GLU A 139 17.80 14.64 33.34
C GLU A 139 19.27 15.07 33.44
N ALA A 140 20.10 14.68 32.46
CA ALA A 140 21.49 15.10 32.37
C ALA A 140 21.61 16.63 32.30
N LEU A 141 20.76 17.29 31.50
CA LEU A 141 20.75 18.74 31.39
C LEU A 141 20.29 19.43 32.68
N LYS A 142 19.32 18.85 33.41
CA LYS A 142 18.90 19.36 34.72
C LYS A 142 20.04 19.28 35.74
N LEU A 143 20.70 18.12 35.82
CA LEU A 143 21.85 17.91 36.71
C LEU A 143 22.99 18.89 36.41
N LEU A 144 23.24 19.18 35.13
CA LEU A 144 24.26 20.15 34.70
C LEU A 144 23.88 21.61 34.96
N ALA A 145 22.59 21.93 35.02
CA ALA A 145 22.08 23.27 35.33
C ALA A 145 22.08 23.54 36.84
N ASP A 146 21.85 22.52 37.65
CA ASP A 146 21.82 22.60 39.12
C ASP A 146 23.23 22.46 39.77
N ASP A 147 24.30 22.45 38.96
CA ASP A 147 25.68 22.18 39.38
C ASP A 147 25.80 20.92 40.29
N ALA A 148 24.95 19.92 40.05
CA ALA A 148 24.87 18.71 40.85
C ALA A 148 26.10 17.81 40.62
N GLU A 149 26.48 17.03 41.64
CA GLU A 149 27.56 16.06 41.49
C GLU A 149 27.23 15.05 40.37
N PRO A 150 28.23 14.73 39.52
CA PRO A 150 28.00 13.81 38.41
C PRO A 150 27.65 12.41 38.88
N VAL A 151 26.66 11.80 38.23
CA VAL A 151 26.21 10.42 38.55
C VAL A 151 27.34 9.41 38.37
N THR A 152 28.22 9.62 37.38
CA THR A 152 29.43 8.83 37.16
C THR A 152 30.59 9.69 36.63
N GLU A 153 31.84 9.28 36.90
CA GLU A 153 33.06 9.95 36.40
C GLU A 153 33.18 9.88 34.87
N ALA A 154 32.69 8.80 34.26
CA ALA A 154 32.62 8.63 32.80
C ALA A 154 31.57 9.55 32.15
N TRP A 155 30.48 9.86 32.85
CA TRP A 155 29.48 10.84 32.40
C TRP A 155 30.03 12.27 32.45
N ALA A 156 30.74 12.62 33.54
CA ALA A 156 31.32 13.96 33.73
C ALA A 156 32.37 14.35 32.67
N SER A 157 33.14 13.36 32.20
CA SER A 157 34.19 13.54 31.19
C SER A 157 33.70 13.39 29.74
N ASN A 158 32.38 13.24 29.57
CA ASN A 158 31.61 13.14 28.32
C ASN A 158 31.79 14.29 27.30
N PRO A 159 32.59 14.21 26.21
CA PRO A 159 32.67 15.33 25.26
C PRO A 159 31.34 15.69 24.59
N MET A 160 30.45 14.70 24.39
CA MET A 160 29.10 14.94 23.84
C MET A 160 28.21 15.66 24.85
N ILE A 161 28.37 15.38 26.14
CA ILE A 161 27.57 16.02 27.19
C ILE A 161 27.98 17.47 27.39
N GLU A 162 29.28 17.74 27.41
CA GLU A 162 29.81 19.11 27.39
C GLU A 162 29.33 19.88 26.16
N PHE A 163 29.34 19.24 24.99
CA PHE A 163 28.80 19.82 23.77
C PHE A 163 27.31 20.18 23.90
N TYR A 164 26.47 19.29 24.44
CA TYR A 164 25.05 19.57 24.65
C TYR A 164 24.85 20.72 25.64
N LYS A 165 25.63 20.79 26.73
CA LYS A 165 25.59 21.90 27.69
C LYS A 165 25.91 23.24 27.02
N ALA A 166 27.04 23.31 26.32
CA ALA A 166 27.45 24.54 25.63
C ALA A 166 26.42 25.02 24.60
N ARG A 167 25.72 24.08 23.96
CA ARG A 167 24.63 24.37 23.01
C ARG A 167 23.38 24.87 23.72
N ALA A 168 23.04 24.27 24.88
CA ALA A 168 21.94 24.68 25.75
C ALA A 168 22.13 26.12 26.25
N ASP A 169 23.33 26.45 26.71
CA ASP A 169 23.70 27.79 27.21
C ASP A 169 23.55 28.88 26.15
N GLN A 170 23.68 28.49 24.87
CA GLN A 170 23.46 29.36 23.70
C GLN A 170 21.99 29.44 23.26
N GLY A 171 21.07 28.77 23.96
CA GLY A 171 19.63 28.81 23.67
C GLY A 171 19.21 27.99 22.45
N TRP A 172 20.03 27.06 21.96
CA TRP A 172 19.63 26.18 20.87
C TRP A 172 18.67 25.09 21.35
N PRO A 173 17.73 24.65 20.51
CA PRO A 173 16.97 23.44 20.78
C PRO A 173 17.91 22.24 20.87
N LEU A 174 17.58 21.31 21.77
CA LEU A 174 18.27 20.05 22.00
C LEU A 174 17.37 18.90 21.56
N PRO A 175 17.94 17.76 21.13
CA PRO A 175 17.13 16.61 20.77
C PRO A 175 16.39 16.09 22.00
N THR A 176 15.24 15.46 21.79
CA THR A 176 14.48 14.81 22.88
C THR A 176 15.09 13.45 23.23
N TYR A 177 15.54 12.71 22.22
CA TYR A 177 16.21 11.42 22.37
C TYR A 177 17.61 11.45 21.74
N THR A 178 18.49 10.60 22.23
CA THR A 178 19.88 10.46 21.75
C THR A 178 20.10 9.09 21.10
N PHE A 179 21.26 8.88 20.49
CA PHE A 179 21.65 7.62 19.85
C PHE A 179 22.19 6.62 20.88
N ASP A 180 21.33 6.22 21.82
CA ASP A 180 21.63 5.33 22.93
C ASP A 180 21.71 3.85 22.50
N ASN A 181 20.90 3.45 21.53
CA ASN A 181 20.88 2.10 20.99
C ASN A 181 20.52 2.06 19.50
N VAL A 182 20.88 0.96 18.83
CA VAL A 182 20.65 0.78 17.39
C VAL A 182 19.15 0.79 17.02
N PRO A 183 18.24 0.11 17.75
CA PRO A 183 16.80 0.21 17.48
C PRO A 183 16.22 1.63 17.54
N MET A 184 16.64 2.45 18.50
CA MET A 184 16.26 3.87 18.58
C MET A 184 16.84 4.66 17.41
N THR A 185 18.08 4.37 17.02
CA THR A 185 18.72 5.03 15.88
C THR A 185 18.08 4.63 14.55
N ILE A 186 17.50 3.41 14.47
CA ILE A 186 16.68 2.98 13.33
C ILE A 186 15.44 3.87 13.17
N TRP A 187 14.78 4.24 14.28
CA TRP A 187 13.67 5.19 14.24
C TRP A 187 14.10 6.53 13.63
N TRP A 188 15.20 7.12 14.13
CA TRP A 188 15.78 8.33 13.54
C TRP A 188 16.08 8.16 12.05
N SER A 189 16.71 7.04 11.67
CA SER A 189 17.06 6.77 10.28
C SER A 189 15.82 6.69 9.40
N PHE A 190 14.73 6.06 9.88
CA PHE A 190 13.49 5.97 9.13
C PHE A 190 12.85 7.34 8.93
N VAL A 191 12.72 8.14 9.99
CA VAL A 191 12.16 9.51 9.97
C VAL A 191 12.99 10.44 9.07
N THR A 192 14.31 10.26 9.05
CA THR A 192 15.24 11.03 8.22
C THR A 192 15.16 10.60 6.76
N LEU A 193 15.08 9.30 6.49
CA LEU A 193 14.93 8.77 5.13
C LEU A 193 13.65 9.31 4.48
N THR A 194 12.53 9.29 5.18
CA THR A 194 11.22 9.76 4.69
C THR A 194 11.12 11.29 4.61
N THR A 195 12.22 12.01 4.88
CA THR A 195 12.32 13.47 4.93
C THR A 195 11.29 14.15 5.83
N THR A 196 10.69 13.41 6.76
CA THR A 196 9.65 13.94 7.67
C THR A 196 10.31 14.76 8.78
N GLY A 197 11.35 14.22 9.42
CA GLY A 197 12.23 15.00 10.31
C GLY A 197 11.56 15.69 11.49
N TYR A 198 10.95 14.94 12.43
CA TYR A 198 10.31 15.52 13.63
C TYR A 198 11.26 16.32 14.56
N GLY A 199 12.57 16.25 14.38
CA GLY A 199 13.53 16.94 15.26
C GLY A 199 13.60 16.38 16.69
N ASP A 200 12.94 15.27 16.96
CA ASP A 200 13.02 14.51 18.22
C ASP A 200 14.41 13.88 18.40
N MET A 201 15.04 13.50 17.30
CA MET A 201 16.42 12.99 17.20
C MET A 201 17.11 13.64 16.01
N TYR A 202 18.36 14.09 16.18
CA TYR A 202 19.18 14.55 15.07
C TYR A 202 20.66 14.56 15.42
N PRO A 203 21.55 14.33 14.43
CA PRO A 203 22.98 14.40 14.64
C PRO A 203 23.45 15.84 14.88
N VAL A 204 24.34 16.01 15.84
CA VAL A 204 24.83 17.33 16.24
C VAL A 204 26.26 17.61 15.78
N THR A 205 27.08 16.57 15.61
CA THR A 205 28.47 16.67 15.17
C THR A 205 28.57 16.94 13.66
N GLY A 206 29.70 17.46 13.19
CA GLY A 206 29.92 17.69 11.76
C GLY A 206 29.82 16.40 10.93
N PHE A 207 30.45 15.32 11.41
CA PHE A 207 30.40 14.01 10.74
C PHE A 207 29.01 13.37 10.80
N GLY A 208 28.31 13.46 11.93
CA GLY A 208 26.94 12.97 12.03
C GLY A 208 25.99 13.74 11.12
N ARG A 209 26.11 15.06 11.01
CA ARG A 209 25.32 15.87 10.05
C ARG A 209 25.60 15.47 8.61
N PHE A 210 26.85 15.16 8.26
CA PHE A 210 27.20 14.64 6.94
C PHE A 210 26.54 13.27 6.69
N ALA A 211 26.59 12.35 7.66
CA ALA A 211 25.90 11.06 7.58
C ALA A 211 24.37 11.20 7.49
N GLY A 212 23.79 12.16 8.21
CA GLY A 212 22.38 12.53 8.13
C GLY A 212 22.00 13.05 6.75
N ALA A 213 22.80 13.94 6.15
CA ALA A 213 22.59 14.43 4.80
C ALA A 213 22.62 13.30 3.76
N LEU A 214 23.60 12.39 3.87
CA LEU A 214 23.69 11.22 2.99
C LEU A 214 22.46 10.30 3.15
N THR A 215 21.97 10.15 4.38
CA THR A 215 20.75 9.39 4.68
C THR A 215 19.53 10.01 4.02
N MET A 216 19.37 11.35 4.08
CA MET A 216 18.29 12.06 3.39
C MET A 216 18.33 11.86 1.87
N PHE A 217 19.52 12.00 1.25
CA PHE A 217 19.68 11.77 -0.19
C PHE A 217 19.36 10.33 -0.60
N ALA A 218 19.81 9.35 0.18
CA ALA A 218 19.47 7.94 -0.05
C ALA A 218 17.95 7.71 0.06
N GLY A 219 17.30 8.38 1.01
CA GLY A 219 15.84 8.37 1.16
C GLY A 219 15.12 8.87 -0.08
N LEU A 220 15.46 10.07 -0.56
CA LEU A 220 14.89 10.63 -1.80
C LEU A 220 15.01 9.67 -2.99
N ALA A 221 16.16 9.03 -3.17
CA ALA A 221 16.37 8.03 -4.21
C ALA A 221 15.46 6.80 -4.03
N LEU A 222 15.40 6.23 -2.82
CA LEU A 222 14.56 5.06 -2.53
C LEU A 222 13.07 5.36 -2.71
N PHE A 223 12.61 6.53 -2.27
CA PHE A 223 11.19 6.87 -2.36
C PHE A 223 10.76 7.22 -3.78
N SER A 224 11.65 7.71 -4.64
CA SER A 224 11.37 7.84 -6.07
C SER A 224 11.04 6.48 -6.73
N LEU A 225 11.70 5.41 -6.28
CA LEU A 225 11.38 4.05 -6.72
C LEU A 225 10.01 3.60 -6.20
N LEU A 226 9.71 3.84 -4.92
CA LEU A 226 8.42 3.50 -4.33
C LEU A 226 7.26 4.19 -5.05
N THR A 227 7.35 5.51 -5.26
CA THR A 227 6.31 6.28 -5.94
C THR A 227 6.12 5.82 -7.39
N SER A 228 7.20 5.45 -8.08
CA SER A 228 7.14 4.87 -9.43
C SER A 228 6.44 3.51 -9.46
N VAL A 229 6.83 2.58 -8.57
CA VAL A 229 6.27 1.21 -8.52
C VAL A 229 4.80 1.23 -8.10
N VAL A 230 4.48 1.96 -7.04
CA VAL A 230 3.10 2.11 -6.54
C VAL A 230 2.26 2.85 -7.57
N GLY A 231 2.78 3.93 -8.14
CA GLY A 231 2.12 4.67 -9.22
C GLY A 231 1.76 3.76 -10.39
N ARG A 232 2.73 3.05 -11.00
CA ARG A 232 2.45 2.14 -12.13
C ARG A 232 1.46 1.04 -11.80
N THR A 233 1.57 0.43 -10.62
CA THR A 233 0.73 -0.71 -10.24
C THR A 233 -0.68 -0.28 -9.93
N LEU A 234 -0.86 0.77 -9.14
CA LEU A 234 -2.18 1.34 -8.86
C LEU A 234 -2.83 1.85 -10.14
N MET A 235 -2.05 2.42 -11.06
CA MET A 235 -2.54 2.86 -12.36
C MET A 235 -3.09 1.71 -13.20
N ARG A 236 -2.40 0.57 -13.23
CA ARG A 236 -2.88 -0.65 -13.89
C ARG A 236 -4.10 -1.24 -13.18
N SER A 237 -4.12 -1.28 -11.84
CA SER A 237 -5.16 -1.98 -11.08
C SER A 237 -6.45 -1.17 -10.87
N LEU A 238 -6.34 0.15 -10.67
CA LEU A 238 -7.48 1.03 -10.37
C LEU A 238 -8.06 1.69 -11.62
N PHE A 239 -7.21 2.09 -12.56
CA PHE A 239 -7.63 2.81 -13.76
C PHE A 239 -7.63 1.92 -15.01
N GLY A 240 -7.32 0.62 -14.85
CA GLY A 240 -7.29 -0.35 -15.93
C GLY A 240 -6.46 0.07 -17.13
N LEU A 241 -5.42 0.89 -16.91
CA LEU A 241 -4.45 1.22 -17.94
C LEU A 241 -3.70 -0.08 -18.26
N GLN A 242 -4.13 -0.77 -19.31
CA GLN A 242 -3.31 -1.73 -20.06
C GLN A 242 -2.18 -0.96 -20.73
N GLY A 243 -1.24 -0.46 -19.92
CA GLY A 243 0.06 -0.03 -20.42
C GLY A 243 0.76 -1.27 -20.96
N ASP A 244 0.97 -1.27 -22.28
CA ASP A 244 1.29 -2.36 -23.19
C ASP A 244 0.15 -3.36 -23.39
N GLY A 245 -0.39 -3.35 -24.61
CA GLY A 245 -1.56 -4.10 -25.04
C GLY A 245 -1.54 -5.53 -24.54
N ASP A 246 -2.62 -5.94 -23.87
CA ASP A 246 -2.81 -7.32 -23.44
C ASP A 246 -2.54 -8.25 -24.64
N PRO A 247 -1.48 -9.08 -24.61
CA PRO A 247 -1.16 -9.96 -25.71
C PRO A 247 -2.34 -10.88 -26.04
N GLN A 248 -3.21 -11.19 -25.06
CA GLN A 248 -4.40 -11.99 -25.28
C GLN A 248 -5.53 -11.19 -25.92
N ALA A 249 -5.68 -9.89 -25.65
CA ALA A 249 -6.63 -9.04 -26.34
C ALA A 249 -6.20 -8.79 -27.79
N ALA A 250 -4.89 -8.57 -28.03
CA ALA A 250 -4.32 -8.50 -29.37
C ALA A 250 -4.47 -9.83 -30.13
N GLU A 251 -4.21 -10.97 -29.47
CA GLU A 251 -4.42 -12.30 -30.05
C GLU A 251 -5.90 -12.61 -30.29
N ARG A 252 -6.81 -12.20 -29.40
CA ARG A 252 -8.26 -12.32 -29.60
C ARG A 252 -8.73 -11.43 -30.75
N ARG A 253 -8.25 -10.19 -30.85
CA ARG A 253 -8.53 -9.28 -31.98
C ARG A 253 -7.96 -9.81 -33.28
N ALA A 254 -6.76 -10.40 -33.26
CA ALA A 254 -6.16 -11.05 -34.42
C ALA A 254 -6.93 -12.30 -34.86
N LYS A 255 -7.37 -13.14 -33.91
CA LYS A 255 -8.23 -14.30 -34.17
C LYS A 255 -9.61 -13.87 -34.71
N LEU A 256 -10.20 -12.83 -34.14
CA LEU A 256 -11.48 -12.28 -34.59
C LEU A 256 -11.37 -11.67 -35.99
N ARG A 257 -10.30 -10.93 -36.28
CA ARG A 257 -9.99 -10.43 -37.63
C ARG A 257 -9.77 -11.57 -38.62
N ALA A 258 -9.01 -12.60 -38.25
CA ALA A 258 -8.81 -13.78 -39.08
C ALA A 258 -10.13 -14.54 -39.36
N LEU A 259 -11.04 -14.60 -38.39
CA LEU A 259 -12.39 -15.14 -38.56
C LEU A 259 -13.26 -14.27 -39.48
N LEU A 260 -13.24 -12.95 -39.29
CA LEU A 260 -13.94 -11.99 -40.16
C LEU A 260 -13.43 -12.02 -41.60
N ASP A 261 -12.12 -12.13 -41.80
CA ASP A 261 -11.49 -12.25 -43.11
C ASP A 261 -11.80 -13.62 -43.74
N SER A 262 -11.87 -14.68 -42.93
CA SER A 262 -12.34 -15.99 -43.40
C SER A 262 -13.81 -15.95 -43.85
N LEU A 263 -14.67 -15.25 -43.11
CA LEU A 263 -16.08 -15.00 -43.48
C LEU A 263 -16.20 -14.14 -44.74
N ARG A 264 -15.34 -13.13 -44.91
CA ARG A 264 -15.27 -12.31 -46.14
C ARG A 264 -14.75 -13.10 -47.34
N SER A 265 -13.81 -14.03 -47.12
CA SER A 265 -13.25 -14.89 -48.17
C SER A 265 -14.22 -15.96 -48.69
N LEU A 266 -15.28 -16.27 -47.94
CA LEU A 266 -16.39 -17.10 -48.42
C LEU A 266 -17.24 -16.40 -49.50
N GLY A 267 -16.99 -15.11 -49.76
CA GLY A 267 -17.34 -14.47 -51.01
C GLY A 267 -18.84 -14.21 -51.27
N PRO A 268 -19.15 -13.47 -52.34
CA PRO A 268 -20.25 -12.51 -52.42
C PRO A 268 -21.61 -13.17 -52.71
N ARG A 269 -22.38 -13.47 -51.68
CA ARG A 269 -23.85 -13.69 -51.80
C ARG A 269 -24.69 -12.98 -50.75
N VAL A 270 -24.07 -12.18 -49.88
CA VAL A 270 -24.77 -11.34 -48.90
C VAL A 270 -24.26 -9.91 -49.03
N MET A 271 -24.43 -9.33 -50.21
CA MET A 271 -24.42 -7.88 -50.38
C MET A 271 -25.88 -7.48 -50.56
N ILE A 272 -26.45 -6.98 -49.47
CA ILE A 272 -27.75 -6.32 -49.43
C ILE A 272 -27.75 -5.24 -50.51
N GLY A 273 -28.73 -5.32 -51.41
CA GLY A 273 -28.87 -4.43 -52.54
C GLY A 273 -28.96 -2.97 -52.10
N ARG A 274 -27.89 -2.22 -52.36
CA ARG A 274 -27.95 -0.76 -52.45
C ARG A 274 -28.55 -0.44 -53.83
N ALA A 275 -29.87 -0.31 -53.91
CA ALA A 275 -30.57 0.13 -55.11
C ALA A 275 -31.62 1.19 -54.77
N GLY A 276 -31.37 2.44 -55.21
CA GLY A 276 -32.33 3.54 -55.40
C GLY A 276 -33.01 4.07 -54.12
N ALA A 277 -32.76 5.29 -53.65
CA ALA A 277 -33.36 6.52 -54.20
C ALA A 277 -34.84 6.34 -54.62
N ASP A 278 -35.73 7.01 -53.88
CA ASP A 278 -37.16 7.19 -54.09
C ASP A 278 -38.06 5.95 -54.07
N ARG A 279 -38.57 5.62 -52.87
CA ARG A 279 -39.97 5.19 -52.67
C ARG A 279 -40.35 5.23 -51.20
N VAL A 280 -41.41 5.99 -50.91
CA VAL A 280 -42.18 5.93 -49.68
C VAL A 280 -42.65 4.48 -49.48
N LEU A 281 -42.25 3.85 -48.38
CA LEU A 281 -42.76 2.54 -47.99
C LEU A 281 -44.10 2.74 -47.29
N ASP A 282 -45.16 2.29 -47.96
CA ASP A 282 -46.49 2.10 -47.38
C ASP A 282 -46.48 0.86 -46.49
N ASP A 283 -47.16 0.97 -45.38
CA ASP A 283 -47.21 0.05 -44.25
C ASP A 283 -48.22 -1.08 -44.51
N ASP A 284 -47.89 -2.08 -45.34
CA ASP A 284 -48.52 -3.42 -45.30
C ASP A 284 -47.89 -4.39 -46.33
N GLN A 285 -47.01 -5.31 -45.89
CA GLN A 285 -46.89 -6.73 -46.31
C GLN A 285 -45.51 -7.34 -45.95
N PRO A 286 -45.46 -8.55 -45.37
CA PRO A 286 -44.20 -9.24 -45.10
C PRO A 286 -43.66 -9.91 -46.38
N THR A 287 -42.47 -9.52 -46.81
CA THR A 287 -41.76 -10.17 -47.93
C THR A 287 -40.98 -11.38 -47.42
N ASP A 288 -41.35 -12.57 -47.90
CA ASP A 288 -40.74 -13.85 -47.53
C ASP A 288 -39.37 -14.02 -48.21
N LEU A 289 -38.29 -13.78 -47.45
CA LEU A 289 -36.89 -13.82 -47.89
C LEU A 289 -36.29 -15.25 -47.94
N THR A 290 -37.05 -16.26 -47.54
CA THR A 290 -36.53 -17.64 -47.37
C THR A 290 -36.32 -18.40 -48.68
N ALA A 291 -36.87 -17.92 -49.81
CA ALA A 291 -36.85 -18.63 -51.08
C ALA A 291 -35.51 -18.63 -51.85
N SER A 292 -34.44 -18.01 -51.31
CA SER A 292 -33.19 -17.75 -52.07
C SER A 292 -31.97 -18.60 -51.68
N PHE A 293 -32.07 -19.51 -50.70
CA PHE A 293 -30.90 -20.28 -50.21
C PHE A 293 -30.96 -21.77 -50.57
N SER A 294 -29.88 -22.32 -51.12
CA SER A 294 -29.75 -23.76 -51.39
C SER A 294 -29.49 -24.56 -50.10
N ALA A 295 -30.01 -25.79 -50.01
CA ALA A 295 -29.88 -26.64 -48.82
C ALA A 295 -28.42 -26.93 -48.41
N GLN A 296 -27.47 -26.91 -49.36
CA GLN A 296 -26.05 -27.16 -49.12
C GLN A 296 -25.35 -25.95 -48.48
N SER A 297 -25.77 -24.72 -48.80
CA SER A 297 -25.27 -23.50 -48.15
C SER A 297 -25.80 -23.34 -46.72
N LEU A 298 -27.01 -23.84 -46.44
CA LEU A 298 -27.60 -23.87 -45.09
C LEU A 298 -26.87 -24.85 -44.15
N ALA A 299 -26.38 -25.98 -44.67
CA ALA A 299 -25.66 -26.98 -43.87
C ALA A 299 -24.29 -26.48 -43.40
N GLY A 300 -23.50 -25.83 -44.28
CA GLY A 300 -22.21 -25.23 -43.91
C GLY A 300 -22.35 -24.02 -42.96
N PHE A 301 -23.43 -23.24 -43.12
CA PHE A 301 -23.77 -22.16 -42.19
C PHE A 301 -24.17 -22.67 -40.81
N GLY A 302 -24.93 -23.77 -40.74
CA GLY A 302 -25.34 -24.38 -39.47
C GLY A 302 -24.16 -24.90 -38.65
N GLU A 303 -23.09 -25.37 -39.30
CA GLU A 303 -21.89 -25.85 -38.62
C GLU A 303 -21.01 -24.69 -38.14
N ALA A 304 -20.81 -23.65 -38.97
CA ALA A 304 -20.11 -22.43 -38.58
C ALA A 304 -20.83 -21.65 -37.47
N ALA A 305 -22.15 -21.52 -37.54
CA ALA A 305 -22.97 -20.88 -36.51
C ALA A 305 -22.95 -21.67 -35.19
N ARG A 306 -22.92 -23.01 -35.23
CA ARG A 306 -22.76 -23.83 -34.02
C ARG A 306 -21.37 -23.67 -33.40
N VAL A 307 -20.32 -23.54 -34.20
CA VAL A 307 -18.96 -23.28 -33.70
C VAL A 307 -18.88 -21.89 -33.09
N ILE A 308 -19.43 -20.87 -33.74
CA ILE A 308 -19.47 -19.50 -33.21
C ILE A 308 -20.31 -19.44 -31.93
N VAL A 309 -21.50 -20.04 -31.89
CA VAL A 309 -22.32 -20.09 -30.66
C VAL A 309 -21.61 -20.86 -29.56
N ARG A 310 -20.97 -21.99 -29.88
CA ARG A 310 -20.22 -22.79 -28.89
C ARG A 310 -19.01 -22.03 -28.35
N GLU A 311 -18.22 -21.39 -29.22
CA GLU A 311 -17.07 -20.59 -28.80
C GLU A 311 -17.49 -19.30 -28.09
N THR A 312 -18.62 -18.68 -28.48
CA THR A 312 -19.14 -17.49 -27.80
C THR A 312 -19.71 -17.86 -26.43
N VAL A 313 -20.35 -19.03 -26.28
CA VAL A 313 -20.83 -19.61 -25.01
C VAL A 313 -19.67 -20.05 -24.12
N GLU A 314 -18.60 -20.62 -24.69
CA GLU A 314 -17.36 -20.96 -23.99
C GLU A 314 -16.56 -19.69 -23.61
N ALA A 315 -16.59 -18.64 -24.43
CA ALA A 315 -15.92 -17.34 -24.19
C ALA A 315 -16.66 -16.43 -23.21
N THR A 316 -18.01 -16.46 -23.18
CA THR A 316 -18.84 -15.85 -22.12
C THR A 316 -18.99 -16.76 -20.89
N GLY A 317 -18.40 -17.96 -20.96
CA GLY A 317 -18.14 -18.83 -19.83
C GLY A 317 -19.37 -19.56 -19.26
N GLY A 318 -20.40 -19.87 -20.08
CA GLY A 318 -21.56 -20.73 -19.75
C GLY A 318 -22.44 -20.31 -18.55
N ARG A 319 -21.95 -19.41 -17.69
CA ARG A 319 -22.54 -18.96 -16.44
C ARG A 319 -23.73 -18.05 -16.67
N GLN A 320 -23.72 -17.29 -17.77
CA GLN A 320 -24.72 -16.26 -18.05
C GLN A 320 -26.12 -16.85 -18.31
N ILE A 321 -26.18 -18.06 -18.91
CA ILE A 321 -27.43 -18.78 -19.21
C ILE A 321 -27.98 -19.49 -17.95
N ASP A 322 -27.10 -20.02 -17.09
CA ASP A 322 -27.51 -20.61 -15.80
C ASP A 322 -27.97 -19.54 -14.80
N THR A 323 -27.38 -18.33 -14.82
CA THR A 323 -27.87 -17.20 -14.03
C THR A 323 -29.25 -16.72 -14.47
N ALA A 324 -29.54 -16.72 -15.77
CA ALA A 324 -30.85 -16.31 -16.29
C ALA A 324 -31.97 -17.29 -15.88
N LYS A 325 -31.68 -18.60 -15.82
CA LYS A 325 -32.62 -19.62 -15.29
C LYS A 325 -32.75 -19.58 -13.77
N ALA A 326 -31.69 -19.28 -13.01
CA ALA A 326 -31.75 -19.15 -11.56
C ALA A 326 -32.62 -17.95 -11.11
N VAL A 327 -32.56 -16.83 -11.84
CA VAL A 327 -33.31 -15.59 -11.57
C VAL A 327 -34.84 -15.79 -11.57
N ALA A 328 -35.37 -16.77 -12.31
CA ALA A 328 -36.80 -17.02 -12.40
C ALA A 328 -37.42 -17.72 -11.16
N THR A 329 -36.60 -18.20 -10.21
CA THR A 329 -37.04 -19.00 -9.05
C THR A 329 -36.80 -18.31 -7.70
N ASP A 330 -36.19 -17.13 -7.69
CA ASP A 330 -35.84 -16.41 -6.46
C ASP A 330 -37.07 -15.77 -5.81
N SER A 331 -37.16 -15.86 -4.48
CA SER A 331 -38.22 -15.19 -3.69
C SER A 331 -38.20 -13.67 -3.89
N VAL A 332 -39.35 -13.00 -3.72
CA VAL A 332 -39.48 -11.53 -3.88
C VAL A 332 -38.42 -10.78 -3.07
N LEU A 333 -38.13 -11.24 -1.84
CA LEU A 333 -37.08 -10.68 -0.99
C LEU A 333 -35.69 -10.81 -1.65
N THR A 334 -35.37 -11.97 -2.21
CA THR A 334 -34.07 -12.23 -2.86
C THR A 334 -33.91 -11.37 -4.11
N GLN A 335 -34.98 -11.18 -4.89
CA GLN A 335 -34.98 -10.27 -6.04
C GLN A 335 -34.73 -8.82 -5.60
N VAL A 336 -35.45 -8.33 -4.60
CA VAL A 336 -35.27 -6.95 -4.08
C VAL A 336 -33.85 -6.74 -3.55
N LEU A 337 -33.31 -7.69 -2.78
CA LEU A 337 -31.94 -7.60 -2.26
C LEU A 337 -30.90 -7.63 -3.39
N ARG A 338 -31.10 -8.45 -4.43
CA ARG A 338 -30.21 -8.49 -5.60
C ARG A 338 -30.21 -7.16 -6.35
N HIS A 339 -31.38 -6.57 -6.57
CA HIS A 339 -31.51 -5.25 -7.19
C HIS A 339 -30.87 -4.16 -6.31
N ALA A 340 -30.97 -4.25 -4.98
CA ALA A 340 -30.41 -3.26 -4.07
C ALA A 340 -28.88 -3.33 -3.93
N PHE A 341 -28.28 -4.53 -3.96
CA PHE A 341 -26.88 -4.73 -3.57
C PHE A 341 -25.96 -5.30 -4.67
N VAL A 342 -26.51 -5.91 -5.73
CA VAL A 342 -25.72 -6.62 -6.76
C VAL A 342 -25.86 -5.97 -8.14
N ASP A 343 -27.08 -5.62 -8.56
CA ASP A 343 -27.31 -5.11 -9.92
C ASP A 343 -26.96 -3.63 -10.05
N GLU A 344 -25.74 -3.38 -10.55
CA GLU A 344 -25.15 -2.05 -10.77
C GLU A 344 -25.95 -1.12 -11.68
N ARG A 345 -26.81 -1.69 -12.54
CA ARG A 345 -27.61 -0.94 -13.52
C ARG A 345 -28.90 -0.35 -12.94
N THR A 346 -29.28 -0.76 -11.72
CA THR A 346 -30.57 -0.35 -11.15
C THR A 346 -30.47 0.98 -10.39
N GLN A 347 -31.53 1.78 -10.42
CA GLN A 347 -31.58 3.03 -9.66
C GLN A 347 -31.58 2.79 -8.14
N LEU A 348 -32.16 1.67 -7.69
CA LEU A 348 -32.20 1.28 -6.27
C LEU A 348 -30.79 1.07 -5.73
N PHE A 349 -29.95 0.36 -6.48
CA PHE A 349 -28.55 0.16 -6.14
C PHE A 349 -27.79 1.48 -6.00
N ALA A 350 -27.95 2.40 -6.96
CA ALA A 350 -27.30 3.71 -6.92
C ALA A 350 -27.73 4.51 -5.67
N TRP A 351 -29.01 4.46 -5.31
CA TRP A 351 -29.54 5.08 -4.09
C TRP A 351 -28.97 4.47 -2.81
N VAL A 352 -29.03 3.14 -2.67
CA VAL A 352 -28.50 2.42 -1.51
C VAL A 352 -27.02 2.74 -1.31
N ARG A 353 -26.22 2.78 -2.39
CA ARG A 353 -24.80 3.13 -2.32
C ARG A 353 -24.53 4.56 -1.85
N ARG A 354 -25.29 5.54 -2.34
CA ARG A 354 -25.18 6.94 -1.89
C ARG A 354 -25.51 7.06 -0.41
N VAL A 355 -26.59 6.42 0.04
CA VAL A 355 -26.98 6.39 1.45
C VAL A 355 -25.89 5.74 2.30
N LEU A 356 -25.37 4.58 1.92
CA LEU A 356 -24.29 3.90 2.64
C LEU A 356 -23.03 4.78 2.74
N THR A 357 -22.69 5.48 1.67
CA THR A 357 -21.56 6.41 1.66
C THR A 357 -21.76 7.55 2.66
N VAL A 358 -22.93 8.19 2.67
CA VAL A 358 -23.28 9.24 3.65
C VAL A 358 -23.24 8.70 5.08
N LEU A 359 -23.76 7.49 5.32
CA LEU A 359 -23.73 6.86 6.63
C LEU A 359 -22.29 6.56 7.09
N ILE A 360 -21.39 6.15 6.19
CA ILE A 360 -19.97 5.96 6.51
C ILE A 360 -19.33 7.28 6.94
N PHE A 361 -19.54 8.37 6.19
CA PHE A 361 -19.01 9.69 6.55
C PHE A 361 -19.58 10.19 7.88
N ALA A 362 -20.89 10.11 8.07
CA ALA A 362 -21.55 10.50 9.32
C ALA A 362 -21.01 9.70 10.51
N SER A 363 -20.84 8.39 10.32
CA SER A 363 -20.30 7.52 11.35
C SER A 363 -18.86 7.88 11.72
N ILE A 364 -17.98 8.12 10.74
CA ILE A 364 -16.59 8.52 11.01
C ILE A 364 -16.56 9.87 11.74
N GLY A 365 -17.39 10.82 11.30
CA GLY A 365 -17.52 12.13 11.95
C GLY A 365 -17.95 12.00 13.42
N ILE A 366 -18.93 11.14 13.71
CA ILE A 366 -19.36 10.86 15.09
C ILE A 366 -18.21 10.31 15.94
N VAL A 367 -17.43 9.36 15.41
CA VAL A 367 -16.30 8.79 16.16
C VAL A 367 -15.22 9.84 16.44
N ILE A 368 -14.93 10.71 15.47
CA ILE A 368 -13.99 11.82 15.63
C ILE A 368 -14.49 12.78 16.71
N LEU A 369 -15.75 13.22 16.65
CA LEU A 369 -16.33 14.14 17.63
C LEU A 369 -16.42 13.53 19.03
N ASN A 370 -16.77 12.25 19.13
CA ASN A 370 -16.87 11.53 20.41
C ASN A 370 -15.50 11.35 21.10
N SER A 371 -14.38 11.59 20.40
CA SER A 371 -13.04 11.57 21.02
C SER A 371 -12.67 12.85 21.76
N VAL A 372 -13.44 13.94 21.58
CA VAL A 372 -13.19 15.22 22.24
C VAL A 372 -13.93 15.22 23.58
N SER A 373 -13.20 15.38 24.70
CA SER A 373 -13.76 15.27 26.06
C SER A 373 -14.98 16.18 26.27
N GLU A 374 -14.87 17.46 25.89
CA GLU A 374 -15.93 18.45 26.04
C GLU A 374 -17.24 18.05 25.33
N ILE A 375 -17.12 17.46 24.14
CA ILE A 375 -18.26 17.02 23.33
C ILE A 375 -18.81 15.70 23.89
N HIS A 376 -17.93 14.79 24.30
CA HIS A 376 -18.31 13.50 24.89
C HIS A 376 -19.11 13.68 26.19
N GLU A 377 -18.70 14.61 27.05
CA GLU A 377 -19.39 14.90 28.32
C GLU A 377 -20.82 15.40 28.12
N THR A 378 -21.08 16.11 27.01
CA THR A 378 -22.42 16.68 26.72
C THR A 378 -23.30 15.75 25.87
N LEU A 379 -22.72 15.10 24.86
CA LEU A 379 -23.44 14.36 23.82
C LEU A 379 -23.14 12.85 23.79
N GLY A 380 -22.34 12.34 24.72
CA GLY A 380 -21.91 10.94 24.78
C GLY A 380 -23.05 9.93 24.59
N PRO A 381 -24.14 9.98 25.38
CA PRO A 381 -25.27 9.06 25.24
C PRO A 381 -25.93 9.11 23.85
N THR A 382 -26.01 10.30 23.26
CA THR A 382 -26.56 10.49 21.91
C THR A 382 -25.65 9.84 20.86
N PHE A 383 -24.32 9.99 20.99
CA PHE A 383 -23.37 9.33 20.08
C PHE A 383 -23.40 7.82 20.20
N GLU A 384 -23.57 7.28 21.40
CA GLU A 384 -23.74 5.83 21.61
C GLU A 384 -25.00 5.31 20.91
N MET A 385 -26.12 6.04 21.02
CA MET A 385 -27.36 5.69 20.31
C MET A 385 -27.15 5.66 18.79
N PHE A 386 -26.48 6.67 18.23
CA PHE A 386 -26.16 6.71 16.81
C PHE A 386 -25.20 5.58 16.40
N GLU A 387 -24.18 5.26 17.20
CA GLU A 387 -23.25 4.18 16.90
C GLU A 387 -23.97 2.82 16.85
N VAL A 388 -24.89 2.56 17.79
CA VAL A 388 -25.74 1.36 17.76
C VAL A 388 -26.62 1.33 16.51
N ALA A 389 -27.27 2.46 16.17
CA ALA A 389 -28.09 2.55 14.96
C ALA A 389 -27.27 2.28 13.68
N MET A 390 -26.07 2.86 13.56
CA MET A 390 -25.17 2.64 12.43
C MET A 390 -24.73 1.17 12.34
N VAL A 391 -24.42 0.53 13.47
CA VAL A 391 -24.03 -0.88 13.50
C VAL A 391 -25.18 -1.78 13.08
N VAL A 392 -26.42 -1.50 13.48
CA VAL A 392 -27.59 -2.25 13.01
C VAL A 392 -27.73 -2.14 11.49
N LEU A 393 -27.59 -0.94 10.92
CA LEU A 393 -27.66 -0.71 9.48
C LEU A 393 -26.53 -1.44 8.72
N PHE A 394 -25.28 -1.34 9.19
CA PHE A 394 -24.15 -2.05 8.57
C PHE A 394 -24.22 -3.57 8.76
N SER A 395 -24.85 -4.04 9.84
CA SER A 395 -25.12 -5.47 10.02
C SER A 395 -26.12 -5.98 9.00
N PHE A 396 -27.17 -5.20 8.73
CA PHE A 396 -28.13 -5.53 7.68
C PHE A 396 -27.46 -5.58 6.30
N GLU A 397 -26.58 -4.63 5.99
CA GLU A 397 -25.77 -4.66 4.77
C GLU A 397 -24.90 -5.94 4.70
N TYR A 398 -24.16 -6.25 5.77
CA TYR A 398 -23.29 -7.42 5.82
C TYR A 398 -24.08 -8.73 5.65
N LEU A 399 -25.21 -8.87 6.35
CA LEU A 399 -26.09 -10.04 6.25
C LEU A 399 -26.72 -10.17 4.86
N SER A 400 -27.07 -9.05 4.22
CA SER A 400 -27.61 -9.03 2.85
C SER A 400 -26.58 -9.56 1.85
N TYR A 401 -25.33 -9.09 1.92
CA TYR A 401 -24.25 -9.63 1.08
C TYR A 401 -23.95 -11.10 1.37
N LEU A 402 -23.95 -11.50 2.66
CA LEU A 402 -23.73 -12.89 3.06
C LEU A 402 -24.85 -13.82 2.55
N TYR A 403 -26.09 -13.34 2.53
CA TYR A 403 -27.24 -14.08 2.01
C TYR A 403 -27.17 -14.25 0.49
N LEU A 404 -26.78 -13.20 -0.25
CA LEU A 404 -26.66 -13.21 -1.72
C LEU A 404 -25.40 -13.91 -2.23
N ALA A 405 -24.38 -14.10 -1.38
CA ALA A 405 -23.13 -14.73 -1.76
C ALA A 405 -23.33 -16.22 -2.13
N THR A 406 -22.90 -16.60 -3.35
CA THR A 406 -22.94 -17.99 -3.83
C THR A 406 -22.15 -18.94 -2.92
N ASN A 407 -21.05 -18.47 -2.34
CA ASN A 407 -20.24 -19.23 -1.40
C ASN A 407 -19.98 -18.41 -0.12
N LYS A 408 -20.79 -18.68 0.92
CA LYS A 408 -20.79 -17.91 2.18
C LYS A 408 -19.43 -17.88 2.87
N ARG A 409 -18.71 -19.01 2.90
CA ARG A 409 -17.39 -19.09 3.54
C ARG A 409 -16.35 -18.25 2.79
N ALA A 410 -16.39 -18.29 1.46
CA ALA A 410 -15.51 -17.47 0.63
C ALA A 410 -15.77 -15.98 0.81
N TYR A 411 -17.03 -15.57 1.04
CA TYR A 411 -17.36 -14.18 1.35
C TYR A 411 -16.84 -13.76 2.73
N VAL A 412 -17.16 -14.51 3.79
CA VAL A 412 -16.78 -14.17 5.17
C VAL A 412 -15.26 -14.12 5.35
N LEU A 413 -14.54 -15.06 4.75
CA LEU A 413 -13.07 -15.11 4.80
C LEU A 413 -12.41 -14.23 3.72
N GLY A 414 -13.20 -13.59 2.85
CA GLY A 414 -12.72 -12.65 1.85
C GLY A 414 -12.37 -11.30 2.47
N PHE A 415 -11.48 -10.55 1.80
CA PHE A 415 -11.00 -9.24 2.29
C PHE A 415 -12.15 -8.27 2.64
N TRP A 416 -13.10 -8.09 1.73
CA TRP A 416 -14.24 -7.18 1.96
C TRP A 416 -15.20 -7.69 3.05
N GLY A 417 -15.42 -9.00 3.14
CA GLY A 417 -16.25 -9.59 4.19
C GLY A 417 -15.63 -9.46 5.57
N LEU A 418 -14.30 -9.60 5.68
CA LEU A 418 -13.55 -9.35 6.92
C LEU A 418 -13.61 -7.88 7.34
N VAL A 419 -13.45 -6.94 6.39
CA VAL A 419 -13.59 -5.50 6.64
C VAL A 419 -14.97 -5.17 7.19
N ASP A 420 -16.03 -5.69 6.56
CA ASP A 420 -17.40 -5.47 7.03
C ASP A 420 -17.65 -6.08 8.42
N LEU A 421 -17.16 -7.30 8.66
CA LEU A 421 -17.29 -7.99 9.95
C LEU A 421 -16.55 -7.23 11.06
N PHE A 422 -15.29 -6.86 10.86
CA PHE A 422 -14.50 -6.14 11.85
C PHE A 422 -15.00 -4.71 12.09
N ALA A 423 -15.69 -4.10 11.12
CA ALA A 423 -16.28 -2.78 11.30
C ALA A 423 -17.46 -2.75 12.29
N ILE A 424 -18.20 -3.88 12.43
CA ILE A 424 -19.36 -4.02 13.33
C ILE A 424 -19.04 -4.76 14.64
N LEU A 425 -18.02 -5.61 14.62
CA LEU A 425 -17.65 -6.49 15.74
C LEU A 425 -17.45 -5.78 17.10
N PRO A 426 -16.77 -4.61 17.19
CA PRO A 426 -16.47 -3.99 18.48
C PRO A 426 -17.73 -3.61 19.27
N THR A 427 -18.76 -3.11 18.59
CA THR A 427 -20.01 -2.68 19.23
C THR A 427 -20.85 -3.87 19.69
N TYR A 428 -20.87 -4.96 18.92
CA TYR A 428 -21.49 -6.21 19.38
C TYR A 428 -20.78 -6.79 20.61
N LEU A 429 -19.45 -6.73 20.66
CA LEU A 429 -18.70 -7.18 21.82
C LEU A 429 -19.07 -6.36 23.07
N THR A 430 -19.15 -5.02 22.95
CA THR A 430 -19.58 -4.18 24.08
C THR A 430 -21.03 -4.45 24.50
N LEU A 431 -21.93 -4.72 23.54
CA LEU A 431 -23.33 -5.03 23.83
C LEU A 431 -23.46 -6.38 24.57
N VAL A 432 -22.74 -7.41 24.13
CA VAL A 432 -22.72 -8.73 24.78
C VAL A 432 -22.18 -8.62 26.20
N LEU A 433 -21.11 -7.84 26.41
CA LEU A 433 -20.56 -7.60 27.75
C LEU A 433 -21.56 -6.88 28.66
N ALA A 434 -22.20 -5.80 28.18
CA ALA A 434 -23.22 -5.07 28.94
C ALA A 434 -24.45 -5.93 29.27
N LEU A 435 -24.83 -6.82 28.36
CA LEU A 435 -25.92 -7.77 28.58
C LEU A 435 -25.52 -8.83 29.63
N SER A 436 -24.30 -9.36 29.54
CA SER A 436 -23.79 -10.35 30.50
C SER A 436 -23.75 -9.82 31.94
N SER A 437 -23.32 -8.56 32.13
CA SER A 437 -23.35 -7.90 33.43
C SER A 437 -24.77 -7.69 33.96
N THR A 438 -25.73 -7.43 33.07
CA THR A 438 -27.15 -7.27 33.45
C THR A 438 -27.78 -8.58 33.92
N PHE A 439 -27.36 -9.73 33.36
CA PHE A 439 -27.82 -11.05 33.76
C PHE A 439 -27.03 -11.67 34.93
N GLY A 440 -26.17 -10.90 35.60
CA GLY A 440 -25.38 -11.36 36.75
C GLY A 440 -24.26 -12.34 36.39
N MET A 441 -23.90 -12.45 35.10
CA MET A 441 -22.65 -13.09 34.69
C MET A 441 -21.54 -12.05 34.82
N GLU A 442 -20.88 -11.99 35.98
CA GLU A 442 -19.68 -11.19 36.17
C GLU A 442 -18.55 -11.80 35.31
N VAL A 443 -18.39 -11.26 34.10
CA VAL A 443 -17.16 -11.50 33.35
C VAL A 443 -16.10 -10.63 34.01
N ASP A 444 -15.16 -11.27 34.70
CA ASP A 444 -14.12 -10.61 35.50
C ASP A 444 -13.07 -9.94 34.58
N LEU A 445 -13.46 -8.87 33.90
CA LEU A 445 -12.61 -8.01 33.07
C LEU A 445 -11.89 -6.93 33.91
N SER A 446 -11.79 -7.15 35.23
CA SER A 446 -11.17 -6.26 36.23
C SER A 446 -9.68 -5.98 36.01
N HIS A 447 -9.04 -6.65 35.04
CA HIS A 447 -7.69 -6.35 34.62
C HIS A 447 -7.71 -5.22 33.58
N GLY A 448 -7.00 -4.10 33.82
CA GLY A 448 -6.90 -2.97 32.88
C GLY A 448 -6.48 -3.32 31.43
N ILE A 449 -5.99 -4.55 31.21
CA ILE A 449 -5.73 -5.15 29.90
C ILE A 449 -7.02 -5.29 29.07
N ALA A 450 -8.14 -5.68 29.68
CA ALA A 450 -9.42 -5.84 29.00
C ALA A 450 -9.95 -4.53 28.42
N PHE A 451 -9.92 -3.46 29.22
CA PHE A 451 -10.29 -2.12 28.77
C PHE A 451 -9.38 -1.64 27.63
N LYS A 452 -8.08 -1.94 27.70
CA LYS A 452 -7.14 -1.66 26.60
C LYS A 452 -7.49 -2.45 25.34
N ILE A 453 -7.80 -3.74 25.44
CA ILE A 453 -8.19 -4.57 24.29
C ILE A 453 -9.48 -4.02 23.65
N ILE A 454 -10.52 -3.75 24.44
CA ILE A 454 -11.77 -3.18 23.92
C ILE A 454 -11.51 -1.83 23.24
N ARG A 455 -10.65 -0.99 23.83
CA ARG A 455 -10.24 0.29 23.23
C ARG A 455 -9.50 0.10 21.89
N ILE A 456 -8.60 -0.87 21.79
CA ILE A 456 -7.89 -1.17 20.54
C ILE A 456 -8.85 -1.75 19.49
N LEU A 457 -9.75 -2.64 19.89
CA LEU A 457 -10.76 -3.21 18.99
C LEU A 457 -11.69 -2.13 18.45
N ARG A 458 -11.96 -1.06 19.19
CA ARG A 458 -12.72 0.10 18.70
C ARG A 458 -12.07 0.77 17.48
N VAL A 459 -10.78 0.61 17.22
CA VAL A 459 -10.12 1.11 15.99
C VAL A 459 -10.61 0.35 14.76
N LEU A 460 -10.98 -0.93 14.89
CA LEU A 460 -11.51 -1.74 13.79
C LEU A 460 -12.78 -1.14 13.18
N ARG A 461 -13.53 -0.36 13.96
CA ARG A 461 -14.71 0.35 13.48
C ARG A 461 -14.36 1.32 12.34
N MET A 462 -13.14 1.89 12.34
CA MET A 462 -12.66 2.78 11.28
C MET A 462 -12.45 2.04 9.96
N LEU A 463 -12.37 0.70 9.95
CA LEU A 463 -12.30 -0.10 8.71
C LEU A 463 -13.50 0.15 7.79
N ARG A 464 -14.62 0.66 8.31
CA ARG A 464 -15.75 1.11 7.49
C ARG A 464 -15.38 2.18 6.45
N VAL A 465 -14.32 2.97 6.68
CA VAL A 465 -13.82 3.94 5.69
C VAL A 465 -13.30 3.24 4.43
N LEU A 466 -12.74 2.03 4.56
CA LEU A 466 -12.25 1.25 3.41
C LEU A 466 -13.39 0.84 2.48
N LYS A 467 -14.64 0.80 2.96
CA LYS A 467 -15.83 0.53 2.15
C LYS A 467 -16.06 1.62 1.09
N LEU A 468 -15.56 2.84 1.32
CA LEU A 468 -15.57 3.90 0.30
C LEU A 468 -14.70 3.52 -0.91
N MET A 469 -13.60 2.79 -0.72
CA MET A 469 -12.80 2.28 -1.83
C MET A 469 -13.55 1.23 -2.64
N LYS A 470 -14.34 0.35 -2.00
CA LYS A 470 -15.23 -0.59 -2.71
C LYS A 470 -16.21 0.16 -3.61
N SER A 471 -16.76 1.27 -3.12
CA SER A 471 -17.65 2.12 -3.91
C SER A 471 -16.91 2.80 -5.07
N ALA A 472 -15.73 3.36 -4.81
CA ALA A 472 -14.95 4.08 -5.82
C ALA A 472 -14.44 3.15 -6.94
N VAL A 473 -13.96 1.95 -6.59
CA VAL A 473 -13.50 0.94 -7.56
C VAL A 473 -14.64 0.45 -8.44
N ALA A 474 -15.81 0.17 -7.87
CA ALA A 474 -16.98 -0.24 -8.65
C ALA A 474 -17.47 0.88 -9.59
N SER A 475 -17.47 2.13 -9.13
CA SER A 475 -17.77 3.28 -9.99
C SER A 475 -16.75 3.46 -11.12
N ALA A 476 -15.47 3.19 -10.84
CA ALA A 476 -14.43 3.17 -11.86
C ALA A 476 -14.66 2.08 -12.91
N GLN A 477 -14.93 0.84 -12.48
CA GLN A 477 -15.22 -0.27 -13.39
C GLN A 477 -16.46 -0.03 -14.27
N ALA A 478 -17.53 0.55 -13.71
CA ALA A 478 -18.72 0.90 -14.49
C ALA A 478 -18.47 2.01 -15.53
N THR A 479 -17.52 2.91 -15.25
CA THR A 479 -17.14 3.99 -16.17
C THR A 479 -16.18 3.49 -17.25
N MET A 480 -15.37 2.45 -16.99
CA MET A 480 -14.49 1.84 -18.00
C MET A 480 -15.25 1.23 -19.20
N SER A 481 -16.55 0.95 -19.08
CA SER A 481 -17.43 0.58 -20.20
C SER A 481 -17.79 1.73 -21.16
N GLY A 482 -17.49 2.98 -20.81
CA GLY A 482 -17.64 4.15 -21.68
C GLY A 482 -16.39 5.01 -21.59
N LYS A 483 -15.53 4.95 -22.63
CA LYS A 483 -14.28 5.71 -22.80
C LYS A 483 -14.30 7.09 -22.12
N GLN A 484 -13.86 7.16 -20.86
CA GLN A 484 -13.13 8.26 -20.22
C GLN A 484 -12.98 8.00 -18.70
N SER A 485 -11.73 7.86 -18.23
CA SER A 485 -11.44 8.18 -16.82
C SER A 485 -11.65 9.68 -16.66
N THR A 486 -12.73 10.09 -16.00
CA THR A 486 -12.90 11.52 -15.66
C THR A 486 -11.89 11.84 -14.57
N PHE A 487 -11.05 12.85 -14.76
CA PHE A 487 -10.11 13.38 -13.76
C PHE A 487 -10.71 13.44 -12.34
N TRP A 488 -12.00 13.76 -12.24
CA TRP A 488 -12.78 13.80 -11.01
C TRP A 488 -12.87 12.46 -10.27
N MET A 489 -12.96 11.34 -10.98
CA MET A 489 -12.97 10.00 -10.40
C MET A 489 -11.62 9.63 -9.81
N ASP A 490 -10.53 9.92 -10.52
CA ASP A 490 -9.17 9.72 -10.04
C ASP A 490 -8.90 10.54 -8.77
N LEU A 491 -9.35 11.79 -8.78
CA LEU A 491 -9.26 12.70 -7.65
C LEU A 491 -10.13 12.22 -6.47
N GLN A 492 -11.32 11.69 -6.74
CA GLN A 492 -12.19 11.08 -5.72
C GLN A 492 -11.52 9.87 -5.06
N ILE A 493 -10.92 8.97 -5.83
CA ILE A 493 -10.16 7.82 -5.32
C ILE A 493 -9.00 8.29 -4.43
N TYR A 494 -8.26 9.31 -4.88
CA TYR A 494 -7.19 9.92 -4.09
C TYR A 494 -7.70 10.46 -2.75
N PHE A 495 -8.78 11.26 -2.74
CA PHE A 495 -9.34 11.81 -1.50
C PHE A 495 -9.88 10.72 -0.56
N ILE A 496 -10.46 9.65 -1.09
CA ILE A 496 -10.89 8.51 -0.29
C ILE A 496 -9.68 7.80 0.35
N ALA A 497 -8.61 7.58 -0.42
CA ALA A 497 -7.39 6.98 0.09
C ALA A 497 -6.71 7.88 1.14
N LEU A 498 -6.65 9.19 0.90
CA LEU A 498 -6.14 10.19 1.83
C LEU A 498 -6.94 10.19 3.13
N LEU A 499 -8.27 10.28 3.05
CA LEU A 499 -9.16 10.23 4.21
C LEU A 499 -9.00 8.93 5.00
N THR A 500 -8.86 7.81 4.30
CA THR A 500 -8.63 6.49 4.91
C THR A 500 -7.34 6.47 5.71
N VAL A 501 -6.21 6.84 5.09
CA VAL A 501 -4.90 6.86 5.76
C VAL A 501 -4.90 7.85 6.92
N LEU A 502 -5.49 9.04 6.70
CA LEU A 502 -5.60 10.08 7.71
C LEU A 502 -6.36 9.58 8.94
N THR A 503 -7.60 9.14 8.76
CA THR A 503 -8.48 8.71 9.87
C THR A 503 -7.96 7.46 10.58
N MET A 504 -7.41 6.49 9.84
CA MET A 504 -6.79 5.29 10.41
C MET A 504 -5.56 5.62 11.24
N SER A 505 -4.61 6.37 10.68
CA SER A 505 -3.36 6.72 11.36
C SER A 505 -3.65 7.52 12.63
N SER A 506 -4.57 8.48 12.56
CA SER A 506 -4.94 9.35 13.67
C SER A 506 -5.62 8.59 14.80
N THR A 507 -6.54 7.68 14.47
CA THR A 507 -7.25 6.89 15.49
C THR A 507 -6.31 5.89 16.16
N LEU A 508 -5.43 5.27 15.37
CA LEU A 508 -4.48 4.27 15.87
C LEU A 508 -3.41 4.92 16.75
N ILE A 509 -2.81 6.03 16.32
CA ILE A 509 -1.81 6.75 17.12
C ILE A 509 -2.41 7.29 18.42
N TYR A 510 -3.60 7.89 18.36
CA TYR A 510 -4.33 8.33 19.55
C TYR A 510 -4.56 7.19 20.53
N THR A 511 -5.06 6.04 20.04
CA THR A 511 -5.35 4.89 20.90
C THR A 511 -4.11 4.30 21.58
N LEU A 512 -2.95 4.38 20.92
CA LEU A 512 -1.68 3.85 21.43
C LEU A 512 -0.93 4.82 22.34
N GLU A 513 -1.08 6.13 22.13
CA GLU A 513 -0.30 7.16 22.82
C GLU A 513 -1.09 7.88 23.94
N VAL A 514 -2.43 7.81 23.97
CA VAL A 514 -3.27 8.57 24.93
C VAL A 514 -2.96 8.26 26.40
N ASP A 515 -2.53 7.04 26.71
CA ASP A 515 -2.21 6.62 28.08
C ASP A 515 -0.79 7.05 28.53
N GLN A 516 0.01 7.66 27.63
CA GLN A 516 1.36 8.09 27.96
C GLN A 516 1.37 9.47 28.63
N ALA A 517 2.15 9.59 29.72
CA ALA A 517 2.28 10.85 30.44
C ALA A 517 2.92 11.93 29.55
N GLY A 518 2.27 13.10 29.44
CA GLY A 518 2.76 14.22 28.65
C GLY A 518 2.59 14.08 27.13
N THR A 519 1.78 13.12 26.67
CA THR A 519 1.47 12.93 25.24
C THR A 519 0.79 14.16 24.63
N GLN A 520 1.15 14.51 23.39
CA GLN A 520 0.43 15.53 22.64
C GLN A 520 -0.87 14.97 22.00
N PHE A 521 -1.05 13.64 21.97
CA PHE A 521 -2.18 12.98 21.33
C PHE A 521 -3.43 12.95 22.24
N ILE A 522 -4.06 14.11 22.42
CA ILE A 522 -5.18 14.29 23.36
C ILE A 522 -6.56 13.87 22.83
N ASN A 523 -6.78 13.91 21.51
CA ASN A 523 -8.01 13.47 20.85
C ASN A 523 -7.74 13.14 19.37
N ILE A 524 -8.71 12.55 18.66
CA ILE A 524 -8.54 12.17 17.25
C ILE A 524 -8.31 13.40 16.34
N PRO A 525 -9.04 14.53 16.46
CA PRO A 525 -8.77 15.73 15.67
C PRO A 525 -7.31 16.24 15.77
N VAL A 526 -6.75 16.27 16.98
CA VAL A 526 -5.34 16.66 17.20
C VAL A 526 -4.39 15.62 16.60
N ALA A 527 -4.70 14.33 16.71
CA ALA A 527 -3.95 13.29 16.01
C ALA A 527 -4.05 13.39 14.47
N MET A 528 -5.16 13.93 13.93
CA MET A 528 -5.31 14.21 12.50
C MET A 528 -4.38 15.32 12.04
N TRP A 529 -4.14 16.34 12.86
CA TRP A 529 -3.11 17.35 12.57
C TRP A 529 -1.74 16.71 12.41
N TRP A 530 -1.31 15.89 13.38
CA TRP A 530 -0.06 15.12 13.29
C TRP A 530 -0.02 14.25 12.02
N ALA A 531 -1.11 13.56 11.69
CA ALA A 531 -1.15 12.71 10.51
C ALA A 531 -1.04 13.51 9.21
N VAL A 532 -1.68 14.68 9.08
CA VAL A 532 -1.51 15.60 7.93
C VAL A 532 -0.05 16.03 7.80
N VAL A 533 0.55 16.52 8.89
CA VAL A 533 1.94 16.98 8.93
C VAL A 533 2.93 15.86 8.57
N THR A 534 2.61 14.62 8.97
CA THR A 534 3.43 13.42 8.69
C THR A 534 3.26 12.93 7.26
N ILE A 535 2.03 12.83 6.75
CA ILE A 535 1.72 12.41 5.37
C ILE A 535 2.33 13.37 4.35
N THR A 536 2.35 14.67 4.70
CA THR A 536 2.98 15.72 3.88
C THR A 536 4.49 15.80 4.04
N THR A 537 5.10 14.94 4.86
CA THR A 537 6.53 14.93 5.18
C THR A 537 7.04 16.27 5.75
N THR A 538 6.15 17.10 6.29
CA THR A 538 6.51 18.41 6.85
C THR A 538 7.17 18.25 8.23
N GLY A 539 6.59 17.38 9.06
CA GLY A 539 7.12 17.00 10.38
C GLY A 539 7.57 18.16 11.27
N TYR A 540 6.69 19.12 11.59
CA TYR A 540 7.02 20.29 12.41
C TYR A 540 7.70 19.98 13.76
N GLY A 541 7.56 18.77 14.28
CA GLY A 541 8.19 18.34 15.53
C GLY A 541 7.42 18.73 16.78
N ASP A 542 6.25 19.34 16.61
CA ASP A 542 5.29 19.65 17.67
C ASP A 542 4.65 18.38 18.26
N MET A 543 4.52 17.33 17.45
CA MET A 543 3.93 16.05 17.83
C MET A 543 4.71 14.87 17.22
N PHE A 544 5.03 13.86 18.04
CA PHE A 544 5.65 12.61 17.58
C PHE A 544 5.37 11.47 18.57
N PRO A 545 5.28 10.21 18.10
CA PRO A 545 5.00 9.07 18.98
C PRO A 545 6.16 8.76 19.91
N VAL A 546 5.83 8.51 21.18
CA VAL A 546 6.83 8.10 22.18
C VAL A 546 6.86 6.58 22.34
N THR A 547 5.76 5.88 22.09
CA THR A 547 5.71 4.42 22.20
C THR A 547 6.30 3.71 20.99
N LEU A 548 6.83 2.50 21.20
CA LEU A 548 7.27 1.64 20.11
C LEU A 548 6.13 1.34 19.12
N ALA A 549 4.93 1.05 19.63
CA ALA A 549 3.77 0.78 18.80
C ALA A 549 3.38 2.01 17.97
N GLY A 550 3.34 3.19 18.58
CA GLY A 550 3.05 4.44 17.89
C GLY A 550 4.10 4.79 16.83
N ARG A 551 5.39 4.52 17.09
CA ARG A 551 6.46 4.67 16.09
C ARG A 551 6.27 3.73 14.90
N VAL A 552 5.86 2.48 15.14
CA VAL A 552 5.50 1.55 14.05
C VAL A 552 4.36 2.11 13.21
N VAL A 553 3.34 2.67 13.85
CA VAL A 553 2.23 3.34 13.14
C VAL A 553 2.73 4.51 12.31
N ALA A 554 3.56 5.38 12.88
CA ALA A 554 4.17 6.49 12.17
C ALA A 554 5.02 6.04 10.97
N MET A 555 5.76 4.94 11.09
CA MET A 555 6.49 4.34 9.97
C MET A 555 5.56 3.97 8.81
N PHE A 556 4.43 3.32 9.11
CA PHE A 556 3.40 3.03 8.11
C PHE A 556 2.74 4.28 7.55
N THR A 557 2.45 5.28 8.39
CA THR A 557 1.85 6.56 7.97
C THR A 557 2.77 7.32 7.01
N MET A 558 4.08 7.37 7.27
CA MET A 558 5.05 8.00 6.37
C MET A 558 5.13 7.27 5.01
N ILE A 559 5.20 5.93 5.01
CA ILE A 559 5.19 5.15 3.75
C ILE A 559 3.88 5.37 2.98
N ALA A 560 2.74 5.35 3.67
CA ALA A 560 1.43 5.58 3.08
C ALA A 560 1.32 7.01 2.50
N GLY A 561 1.87 8.01 3.18
CA GLY A 561 1.92 9.38 2.68
C GLY A 561 2.73 9.50 1.39
N LEU A 562 3.90 8.86 1.34
CA LEU A 562 4.73 8.82 0.14
C LEU A 562 4.03 8.10 -1.03
N ALA A 563 3.32 7.00 -0.75
CA ALA A 563 2.48 6.33 -1.73
C ALA A 563 1.33 7.23 -2.25
N LEU A 564 0.65 7.96 -1.36
CA LEU A 564 -0.40 8.92 -1.71
C LEU A 564 0.13 10.06 -2.59
N PHE A 565 1.32 10.57 -2.31
CA PHE A 565 1.99 11.56 -3.18
C PHE A 565 2.23 11.02 -4.59
N GLY A 566 2.62 9.74 -4.71
CA GLY A 566 2.76 9.07 -6.01
C GLY A 566 1.43 9.06 -6.79
N ILE A 567 0.32 8.73 -6.12
CA ILE A 567 -1.02 8.77 -6.73
C ILE A 567 -1.36 10.20 -7.17
N LEU A 568 -1.23 11.19 -6.30
CA LEU A 568 -1.54 12.59 -6.61
C LEU A 568 -0.75 13.08 -7.82
N THR A 569 0.57 12.81 -7.83
CA THR A 569 1.47 13.20 -8.92
C THR A 569 1.06 12.55 -10.24
N SER A 570 0.62 11.28 -10.22
CA SER A 570 0.15 10.59 -11.42
C SER A 570 -1.17 11.17 -11.96
N VAL A 571 -2.11 11.50 -11.08
CA VAL A 571 -3.42 12.07 -11.45
C VAL A 571 -3.26 13.47 -12.01
N VAL A 572 -2.54 14.34 -11.30
CA VAL A 572 -2.26 15.72 -11.73
C VAL A 572 -1.39 15.72 -12.99
N GLY A 573 -0.38 14.85 -13.06
CA GLY A 573 0.50 14.72 -14.22
C GLY A 573 -0.26 14.36 -15.49
N ARG A 574 -1.20 13.40 -15.43
CA ARG A 574 -2.07 13.07 -16.56
C ARG A 574 -2.94 14.25 -16.98
N ALA A 575 -3.59 14.90 -16.02
CA ALA A 575 -4.45 16.05 -16.30
C ALA A 575 -3.67 17.17 -16.97
N LEU A 576 -2.47 17.48 -16.45
CA LEU A 576 -1.57 18.47 -17.01
C LEU A 576 -1.13 18.10 -18.43
N MET A 577 -0.69 16.85 -18.64
CA MET A 577 -0.28 16.37 -19.97
C MET A 577 -1.43 16.48 -20.97
N SER A 578 -2.64 16.06 -20.60
CA SER A 578 -3.83 16.17 -21.45
C SER A 578 -4.23 17.62 -21.75
N SER A 579 -4.00 18.55 -20.83
CA SER A 579 -4.34 19.96 -21.00
C SER A 579 -3.27 20.73 -21.79
N LEU A 580 -1.99 20.40 -21.62
CA LEU A 580 -0.88 21.09 -22.28
C LEU A 580 -0.64 20.60 -23.70
N PHE A 581 -0.77 19.29 -23.92
CA PHE A 581 -0.44 18.65 -25.19
C PHE A 581 -1.66 18.09 -25.92
N GLY A 582 -2.87 18.35 -25.41
CA GLY A 582 -4.08 17.65 -25.83
C GLY A 582 -4.10 16.23 -25.28
N SER A 583 -5.25 15.56 -25.30
CA SER A 583 -5.23 14.11 -25.17
C SER A 583 -4.48 13.58 -26.40
N SER A 584 -3.22 13.19 -26.23
CA SER A 584 -2.69 12.13 -27.05
C SER A 584 -3.61 10.96 -26.76
N GLY A 585 -4.64 10.77 -27.61
CA GLY A 585 -4.99 9.42 -27.96
C GLY A 585 -3.65 8.77 -28.27
N GLU A 586 -3.33 7.68 -27.57
CA GLU A 586 -2.27 6.80 -28.04
C GLU A 586 -2.44 6.73 -29.55
N ASP A 587 -1.45 7.25 -30.27
CA ASP A 587 -1.41 7.15 -31.71
C ASP A 587 -1.57 5.65 -32.00
N THR A 588 -2.78 5.28 -32.40
CA THR A 588 -2.97 4.17 -33.31
C THR A 588 -2.06 4.50 -34.49
N ASP A 589 -0.88 3.90 -34.49
CA ASP A 589 0.01 3.88 -35.64
C ASP A 589 -0.83 3.71 -36.88
N GLY A 590 -0.65 4.65 -37.81
CA GLY A 590 -1.57 4.88 -38.91
C GLY A 590 -1.88 3.61 -39.71
N ASP A 591 -3.15 3.27 -39.75
CA ASP A 591 -3.81 2.87 -40.99
C ASP A 591 -5.27 3.32 -40.90
N GLY A 592 -5.76 3.92 -41.98
CA GLY A 592 -6.97 4.72 -42.00
C GLY A 592 -8.25 3.99 -41.62
N ASP A 593 -9.20 4.78 -41.13
CA ASP A 593 -10.66 4.61 -41.18
C ASP A 593 -11.21 3.21 -40.84
N LEU A 594 -11.95 3.12 -39.71
CA LEU A 594 -13.02 2.17 -39.33
C LEU A 594 -12.95 1.82 -37.82
N ASP A 595 -13.15 2.81 -36.94
CA ASP A 595 -13.25 2.60 -35.47
C ASP A 595 -14.56 3.18 -34.89
N SER A 596 -15.67 3.02 -35.62
CA SER A 596 -16.98 2.95 -34.98
C SER A 596 -17.19 1.51 -34.52
N ASP A 597 -17.75 1.29 -33.32
CA ASP A 597 -18.25 -0.02 -32.86
C ASP A 597 -19.44 -0.55 -33.72
N GLU A 598 -19.80 0.14 -34.81
CA GLU A 598 -20.82 -0.28 -35.79
C GLU A 598 -20.62 -1.69 -36.35
N PRO A 599 -19.43 -2.17 -36.77
CA PRO A 599 -19.30 -3.49 -37.35
C PRO A 599 -19.43 -4.62 -36.31
N LEU A 600 -19.26 -4.34 -35.03
CA LEU A 600 -19.46 -5.33 -33.95
C LEU A 600 -20.94 -5.41 -33.57
N ASP A 601 -21.61 -4.27 -33.43
CA ASP A 601 -23.05 -4.22 -33.18
C ASP A 601 -23.86 -4.72 -34.39
N ASP A 602 -23.42 -4.44 -35.62
CA ASP A 602 -24.02 -5.00 -36.84
C ASP A 602 -23.76 -6.49 -36.98
N ALA A 603 -22.59 -6.99 -36.55
CA ALA A 603 -22.31 -8.43 -36.52
C ALA A 603 -23.16 -9.15 -35.46
N ILE A 604 -23.31 -8.57 -34.27
CA ILE A 604 -24.17 -9.10 -33.19
C ILE A 604 -25.64 -9.07 -33.63
N ARG A 605 -26.11 -7.97 -34.23
CA ARG A 605 -27.48 -7.88 -34.77
C ARG A 605 -27.70 -8.85 -35.93
N ALA A 606 -26.73 -9.05 -36.80
CA ALA A 606 -26.82 -10.06 -37.86
C ALA A 606 -26.88 -11.48 -37.30
N VAL A 607 -26.13 -11.78 -36.22
CA VAL A 607 -26.20 -13.08 -35.52
C VAL A 607 -27.53 -13.25 -34.80
N GLU A 608 -28.05 -12.23 -34.12
CA GLU A 608 -29.37 -12.27 -33.45
C GLU A 608 -30.52 -12.41 -34.45
N TYR A 609 -30.45 -11.72 -35.60
CA TYR A 609 -31.44 -11.82 -36.68
C TYR A 609 -31.39 -13.16 -37.44
N LEU A 610 -30.24 -13.83 -37.46
CA LEU A 610 -30.08 -15.18 -38.04
C LEU A 610 -30.39 -16.31 -37.04
N ALA A 611 -30.46 -16.00 -35.74
CA ALA A 611 -30.79 -16.94 -34.66
C ALA A 611 -32.29 -16.96 -34.30
N ALA A 612 -33.01 -15.86 -34.55
CA ALA A 612 -34.48 -15.77 -34.51
C ALA A 612 -35.10 -16.36 -35.78
#